data_AF-A0A6A4IH06-F1
#
_entry.id   AF-A0A6A4IH06-F1
#
_cell.length_a   1.000
_cell.length_b   1.000
_cell.length_c   1.000
_cell.angle_alpha   90.00
_cell.angle_beta   90.00
_cell.angle_gamma   90.00
#
_symmetry.space_group_name_H-M   'P 1'
#
loop_
_entity.id
_entity.type
_entity.pdbx_description
1 polymer ?
#
loop_
_entity_poly.entity_id
_entity_poly.type
_entity_poly.pdbx_seq_one_letter_code
_entity_poly.pdbx_strand_id
1 'polypeptide(L)'
;MIEQAAQTWRIHTDRFYLHGFSGGGQFVHRFMYLYPSRLAAVSIGAPGRLTAPDMQSLWPEGVSNISQVFALPGVPDFRQMARVPVQFIVGEKDVGTAMIESMKDPTKFEIEAGKTRVERIQWLKRSWEAIGIPSELSVVPGVGHDGIKCLYVLEEWLGRRLVDDAAGM
;
A
#
# COMPACT_ATOMS: atom_id res chain seq x y z
N MET A 1 10.68 -12.83 -13.16
CA MET A 1 10.56 -11.43 -13.65
C MET A 1 11.55 -10.49 -12.98
N ILE A 2 11.55 -10.31 -11.64
CA ILE A 2 12.56 -9.44 -10.98
C ILE A 2 13.97 -10.05 -11.06
N GLU A 3 14.15 -11.35 -10.82
CA GLU A 3 15.46 -12.01 -10.96
C GLU A 3 16.00 -11.96 -12.39
N GLN A 4 15.11 -12.07 -13.38
CA GLN A 4 15.47 -11.90 -14.79
C GLN A 4 15.93 -10.47 -15.09
N ALA A 5 15.29 -9.46 -14.49
CA ALA A 5 15.73 -8.07 -14.58
C ALA A 5 17.12 -7.88 -13.95
N ALA A 6 17.39 -8.50 -12.79
CA ALA A 6 18.71 -8.50 -12.16
C ALA A 6 19.79 -9.06 -13.10
N GLN A 7 19.50 -10.18 -13.75
CA GLN A 7 20.41 -10.83 -14.70
C GLN A 7 20.63 -10.00 -15.97
N THR A 8 19.60 -9.28 -16.43
CA THR A 8 19.65 -8.51 -17.68
C THR A 8 20.35 -7.16 -17.49
N TRP A 9 20.02 -6.43 -16.42
CA TRP A 9 20.44 -5.04 -16.23
C TRP A 9 21.42 -4.83 -15.06
N ARG A 10 21.84 -5.90 -14.37
CA ARG A 10 22.76 -5.84 -13.21
C ARG A 10 22.30 -4.87 -12.13
N ILE A 11 20.99 -4.88 -11.86
CA ILE A 11 20.39 -4.08 -10.80
C ILE A 11 20.26 -4.91 -9.52
N HIS A 12 20.38 -4.24 -8.37
CA HIS A 12 20.06 -4.84 -7.08
C HIS A 12 18.55 -5.12 -7.00
N THR A 13 18.19 -6.32 -6.54
CA THR A 13 16.78 -6.74 -6.46
C THR A 13 16.37 -7.30 -5.10
N ASP A 14 17.27 -7.27 -4.13
CA ASP A 14 17.02 -7.79 -2.78
C ASP A 14 15.93 -6.98 -2.09
N ARG A 15 16.02 -5.65 -2.21
CA ARG A 15 14.99 -4.69 -1.81
C ARG A 15 14.69 -3.73 -2.94
N PHE A 16 13.41 -3.48 -3.18
CA PHE A 16 12.97 -2.58 -4.25
C PHE A 16 11.83 -1.67 -3.80
N TYR A 17 11.67 -0.57 -4.53
CA TYR A 17 10.55 0.33 -4.38
C TYR A 17 9.32 -0.24 -5.10
N LEU A 18 8.17 -0.22 -4.43
CA LEU A 18 6.93 -0.74 -5.01
C LEU A 18 5.82 0.31 -4.93
N HIS A 19 5.32 0.73 -6.09
CA HIS A 19 4.15 1.60 -6.20
C HIS A 19 3.02 0.88 -6.93
N GLY A 20 1.79 1.18 -6.55
CA GLY A 20 0.61 0.76 -7.30
C GLY A 20 -0.59 1.63 -6.99
N PHE A 21 -1.44 1.85 -7.99
CA PHE A 21 -2.63 2.68 -7.89
C PHE A 21 -3.90 1.87 -8.18
N SER A 22 -5.01 2.17 -7.50
CA SER A 22 -6.28 1.47 -7.64
C SER A 22 -6.15 -0.04 -7.36
N GLY A 23 -6.40 -0.92 -8.32
CA GLY A 23 -6.11 -2.35 -8.19
C GLY A 23 -4.64 -2.63 -7.82
N GLY A 24 -3.70 -1.84 -8.35
CA GLY A 24 -2.30 -1.90 -7.96
C GLY A 24 -2.09 -1.51 -6.49
N GLY A 25 -2.81 -0.51 -5.97
CA GLY A 25 -2.76 -0.15 -4.54
C GLY A 25 -3.28 -1.27 -3.64
N GLN A 26 -4.26 -2.05 -4.12
CA GLN A 26 -4.71 -3.27 -3.44
C GLN A 26 -3.59 -4.30 -3.37
N PHE A 27 -2.88 -4.49 -4.49
CA PHE A 27 -1.75 -5.40 -4.57
C PHE A 27 -0.62 -4.97 -3.63
N VAL A 28 -0.21 -3.70 -3.63
CA VAL A 28 0.95 -3.23 -2.86
C VAL A 28 0.76 -3.40 -1.36
N HIS A 29 -0.37 -2.97 -0.79
CA HIS A 29 -0.56 -3.10 0.67
C HIS A 29 -0.66 -4.57 1.11
N ARG A 30 -1.24 -5.43 0.27
CA ARG A 30 -1.29 -6.89 0.48
C ARG A 30 0.07 -7.55 0.35
N PHE A 31 0.86 -7.14 -0.65
CA PHE A 31 2.23 -7.59 -0.83
C PHE A 31 3.09 -7.22 0.39
N MET A 32 2.88 -6.04 0.97
CA MET A 32 3.60 -5.60 2.15
C MET A 32 3.30 -6.45 3.41
N TYR A 33 2.09 -7.01 3.55
CA TYR A 33 1.82 -7.98 4.63
C TYR A 33 2.62 -9.28 4.48
N LEU A 34 2.91 -9.68 3.24
CA LEU A 34 3.57 -10.96 2.93
C LEU A 34 5.11 -10.83 2.86
N TYR A 35 5.62 -9.76 2.28
CA TYR A 35 7.03 -9.63 1.93
C TYR A 35 7.65 -8.27 2.33
N PRO A 36 7.49 -7.79 3.58
CA PRO A 36 8.04 -6.49 3.97
C PRO A 36 9.57 -6.43 3.89
N SER A 37 10.27 -7.57 4.03
CA SER A 37 11.73 -7.67 3.85
C SER A 37 12.22 -7.36 2.44
N ARG A 38 11.37 -7.49 1.41
CA ARG A 38 11.71 -7.23 0.00
C ARG A 38 11.51 -5.76 -0.39
N LEU A 39 11.03 -4.92 0.52
CA LEU A 39 10.60 -3.56 0.21
C LEU A 39 11.60 -2.55 0.75
N ALA A 40 12.11 -1.70 -0.14
CA ALA A 40 12.91 -0.53 0.22
C ALA A 40 11.99 0.60 0.72
N ALA A 41 10.92 0.87 -0.02
CA ALA A 41 9.77 1.66 0.40
C ALA A 41 8.53 1.30 -0.44
N VAL A 42 7.34 1.70 0.01
CA VAL A 42 6.09 1.50 -0.74
C VAL A 42 5.28 2.76 -0.90
N SER A 43 4.54 2.82 -2.01
CA SER A 43 3.54 3.84 -2.25
C SER A 43 2.22 3.22 -2.70
N ILE A 44 1.18 3.42 -1.90
CA ILE A 44 -0.13 2.80 -2.04
C ILE A 44 -1.11 3.87 -2.53
N GLY A 45 -1.53 3.77 -3.78
CA GLY A 45 -2.43 4.72 -4.44
C GLY A 45 -3.88 4.25 -4.44
N ALA A 46 -4.77 5.03 -3.82
CA ALA A 46 -6.23 4.98 -3.93
C ALA A 46 -6.85 3.56 -4.08
N PRO A 47 -6.55 2.61 -3.17
CA PRO A 47 -7.03 1.24 -3.28
C PRO A 47 -8.56 1.20 -3.21
N GLY A 48 -9.15 0.44 -4.14
CA GLY A 48 -10.60 0.18 -4.14
C GLY A 48 -11.00 -0.75 -3.00
N ARG A 49 -10.36 -1.91 -2.88
CA ARG A 49 -10.58 -2.90 -1.81
C ARG A 49 -9.51 -2.78 -0.73
N LEU A 50 -9.88 -3.11 0.50
CA LEU A 50 -9.00 -3.03 1.66
C LEU A 50 -8.82 -4.42 2.30
N THR A 51 -7.63 -4.64 2.85
CA THR A 51 -7.38 -5.69 3.82
C THR A 51 -6.88 -5.00 5.08
N ALA A 52 -7.62 -5.15 6.18
CA ALA A 52 -7.25 -4.53 7.44
C ALA A 52 -6.04 -5.24 8.07
N PRO A 53 -5.18 -4.52 8.82
CA PRO A 53 -4.15 -5.13 9.65
C PRO A 53 -4.77 -5.77 10.92
N ASP A 54 -5.88 -6.48 10.77
CA ASP A 54 -6.65 -7.07 11.85
C ASP A 54 -6.32 -8.55 12.03
N MET A 55 -5.87 -8.92 13.23
CA MET A 55 -5.51 -10.29 13.60
C MET A 55 -6.72 -11.15 14.02
N GLN A 56 -7.94 -10.61 13.94
CA GLN A 56 -9.16 -11.34 14.28
C GLN A 56 -9.92 -11.85 13.04
N SER A 57 -9.84 -11.14 11.92
CA SER A 57 -10.59 -11.46 10.70
C SER A 57 -9.73 -12.23 9.70
N LEU A 58 -10.35 -13.19 8.99
CA LEU A 58 -9.68 -14.01 7.97
C LEU A 58 -9.36 -13.19 6.72
N TRP A 59 -8.38 -13.63 5.96
CA TRP A 59 -8.07 -13.10 4.64
C TRP A 59 -9.27 -13.27 3.68
N PRO A 60 -9.58 -12.28 2.82
CA PRO A 60 -8.88 -11.00 2.61
C PRO A 60 -9.40 -9.83 3.46
N GLU A 61 -10.32 -10.05 4.39
CA GLU A 61 -10.87 -9.00 5.25
C GLU A 61 -9.85 -8.51 6.29
N GLY A 62 -9.18 -9.46 6.96
CA GLY A 62 -8.04 -9.23 7.84
C GLY A 62 -6.87 -10.15 7.49
N VAL A 63 -5.98 -10.36 8.47
CA VAL A 63 -4.70 -11.06 8.28
C VAL A 63 -4.50 -12.22 9.26
N SER A 64 -5.54 -12.66 9.98
CA SER A 64 -5.41 -13.67 11.04
C SER A 64 -4.90 -15.04 10.55
N ASN A 65 -5.29 -15.45 9.34
CA ASN A 65 -4.89 -16.70 8.71
C ASN A 65 -3.95 -16.52 7.51
N ILE A 66 -3.36 -15.32 7.32
CA ILE A 66 -2.60 -15.00 6.11
C ILE A 66 -1.40 -15.95 5.91
N SER A 67 -0.72 -16.36 6.98
CA SER A 67 0.36 -17.35 6.91
C SER A 67 -0.09 -18.69 6.31
N GLN A 68 -1.31 -19.14 6.63
CA GLN A 68 -1.86 -20.40 6.15
C GLN A 68 -2.33 -20.29 4.70
N VAL A 69 -3.03 -19.19 4.36
CA VAL A 69 -3.54 -18.95 3.01
C VAL A 69 -2.43 -18.91 1.97
N PHE A 70 -1.26 -18.36 2.32
CA PHE A 70 -0.13 -18.21 1.41
C PHE A 70 1.02 -19.21 1.65
N ALA A 71 0.83 -20.19 2.54
CA ALA A 71 1.86 -21.16 2.94
C ALA A 71 3.21 -20.48 3.29
N LEU A 72 3.13 -19.32 3.94
CA LEU A 72 4.27 -18.47 4.26
C LEU A 72 4.31 -18.28 5.79
N PRO A 73 5.24 -18.93 6.51
CA PRO A 73 5.29 -18.79 7.96
C PRO A 73 5.80 -17.40 8.37
N GLY A 74 5.35 -16.92 9.52
CA GLY A 74 5.86 -15.69 10.14
C GLY A 74 5.29 -14.38 9.59
N VAL A 75 4.21 -14.45 8.80
CA VAL A 75 3.50 -13.25 8.28
C VAL A 75 2.11 -13.06 8.90
N PRO A 76 1.66 -11.82 9.13
CA PRO A 76 2.38 -10.58 8.85
C PRO A 76 3.41 -10.25 9.95
N ASP A 77 4.53 -9.63 9.57
CA ASP A 77 5.50 -9.06 10.52
C ASP A 77 5.33 -7.53 10.58
N PHE A 78 4.46 -7.07 11.49
CA PHE A 78 4.21 -5.63 11.67
C PHE A 78 5.45 -4.85 12.14
N ARG A 79 6.38 -5.50 12.86
CA ARG A 79 7.63 -4.85 13.28
C ARG A 79 8.56 -4.61 12.09
N GLN A 80 8.61 -5.54 11.15
CA GLN A 80 9.34 -5.35 9.90
C GLN A 80 8.66 -4.32 9.00
N MET A 81 7.33 -4.36 8.90
CA MET A 81 6.56 -3.35 8.16
C MET A 81 6.80 -1.92 8.69
N ALA A 82 6.88 -1.73 10.00
CA ALA A 82 7.15 -0.42 10.61
C ALA A 82 8.51 0.18 10.24
N ARG A 83 9.43 -0.61 9.67
CA ARG A 83 10.75 -0.16 9.17
C ARG A 83 10.75 0.19 7.68
N VAL A 84 9.66 -0.10 6.96
CA VAL A 84 9.51 0.24 5.55
C VAL A 84 8.86 1.62 5.47
N PRO A 85 9.45 2.61 4.78
CA PRO A 85 8.77 3.87 4.53
C PRO A 85 7.51 3.67 3.68
N VAL A 86 6.39 4.26 4.11
CA VAL A 86 5.08 4.11 3.47
C VAL A 86 4.54 5.47 3.05
N GLN A 87 4.14 5.57 1.78
CA GLN A 87 3.31 6.65 1.27
C GLN A 87 1.92 6.12 0.92
N PHE A 88 0.90 6.90 1.24
CA PHE A 88 -0.44 6.78 0.70
C PHE A 88 -0.69 7.93 -0.26
N ILE A 89 -1.33 7.67 -1.42
CA ILE A 89 -1.64 8.72 -2.41
C ILE A 89 -3.10 8.63 -2.84
N VAL A 90 -3.79 9.77 -2.89
CA VAL A 90 -5.13 9.86 -3.47
C VAL A 90 -5.36 11.23 -4.12
N GLY A 91 -6.15 11.27 -5.20
CA GLY A 91 -6.64 12.51 -5.74
C GLY A 91 -7.73 13.12 -4.84
N GLU A 92 -7.69 14.43 -4.60
CA GLU A 92 -8.68 15.14 -3.78
C GLU A 92 -10.12 14.93 -4.28
N LYS A 93 -10.30 14.81 -5.60
CA LYS A 93 -11.61 14.62 -6.25
C LYS A 93 -11.92 13.14 -6.53
N ASP A 94 -11.19 12.20 -5.94
CA ASP A 94 -11.50 10.76 -6.02
C ASP A 94 -12.65 10.38 -5.05
N VAL A 95 -13.76 11.10 -5.20
CA VAL A 95 -14.96 11.07 -4.35
C VAL A 95 -16.13 10.34 -5.01
N GLY A 96 -15.93 9.76 -6.20
CA GLY A 96 -16.96 8.99 -6.89
C GLY A 96 -17.26 7.68 -6.18
N THR A 97 -18.54 7.44 -5.85
CA THR A 97 -18.97 6.25 -5.10
C THR A 97 -19.36 5.08 -5.98
N ALA A 98 -19.78 5.32 -7.23
CA ALA A 98 -20.40 4.30 -8.09
C ALA A 98 -19.59 3.00 -8.20
N MET A 99 -18.27 3.09 -8.41
CA MET A 99 -17.42 1.90 -8.48
C MET A 99 -17.33 1.18 -7.14
N ILE A 100 -17.24 1.92 -6.03
CA ILE A 100 -17.18 1.36 -4.68
C ILE A 100 -18.50 0.70 -4.31
N GLU A 101 -19.63 1.33 -4.62
CA GLU A 101 -20.98 0.81 -4.34
C GLU A 101 -21.34 -0.39 -5.24
N SER A 102 -20.72 -0.50 -6.42
CA SER A 102 -20.88 -1.67 -7.31
C SER A 102 -20.14 -2.93 -6.82
N MET A 103 -19.28 -2.81 -5.81
CA MET A 103 -18.53 -3.93 -5.26
C MET A 103 -19.44 -4.87 -4.45
N LYS A 104 -19.48 -6.15 -4.86
CA LYS A 104 -20.21 -7.19 -4.12
C LYS A 104 -19.52 -7.52 -2.81
N ASP A 105 -20.29 -7.81 -1.78
CA ASP A 105 -19.81 -8.34 -0.49
C ASP A 105 -18.68 -7.49 0.12
N PRO A 106 -18.92 -6.21 0.45
CA PRO A 106 -17.92 -5.40 1.15
C PRO A 106 -17.66 -5.99 2.54
N THR A 107 -16.40 -6.00 2.96
CA THR A 107 -16.03 -6.43 4.32
C THR A 107 -16.49 -5.41 5.36
N LYS A 108 -16.50 -5.77 6.66
CA LYS A 108 -16.91 -4.81 7.70
C LYS A 108 -16.00 -3.57 7.72
N PHE A 109 -14.72 -3.78 7.45
CA PHE A 109 -13.73 -2.71 7.36
C PHE A 109 -13.91 -1.85 6.11
N GLU A 110 -14.32 -2.44 4.99
CA GLU A 110 -14.64 -1.66 3.78
C GLU A 110 -15.91 -0.82 3.92
N ILE A 111 -16.86 -1.25 4.76
CA ILE A 111 -18.04 -0.47 5.15
C ILE A 111 -17.60 0.67 6.09
N GLU A 112 -16.82 0.35 7.13
CA GLU A 112 -16.30 1.31 8.10
C GLU A 112 -15.42 2.39 7.44
N ALA A 113 -14.63 1.99 6.45
CA ALA A 113 -13.71 2.85 5.73
C ALA A 113 -14.39 3.88 4.81
N GLY A 114 -15.70 3.76 4.56
CA GLY A 114 -16.47 4.70 3.76
C GLY A 114 -16.61 4.33 2.28
N LYS A 115 -17.26 5.24 1.55
CA LYS A 115 -17.77 5.02 0.19
C LYS A 115 -16.86 5.59 -0.90
N THR A 116 -15.90 6.42 -0.53
CA THR A 116 -14.96 7.05 -1.46
C THR A 116 -13.56 6.49 -1.27
N ARG A 117 -12.71 6.62 -2.29
CA ARG A 117 -11.30 6.22 -2.18
C ARG A 117 -10.52 7.12 -1.24
N VAL A 118 -10.93 8.39 -1.12
CA VAL A 118 -10.38 9.32 -0.13
C VAL A 118 -10.64 8.83 1.29
N GLU A 119 -11.86 8.42 1.62
CA GLU A 119 -12.16 7.86 2.96
C GLU A 119 -11.40 6.54 3.18
N ARG A 120 -11.41 5.65 2.18
CA ARG A 120 -10.78 4.33 2.26
C ARG A 120 -9.28 4.39 2.49
N ILE A 121 -8.57 5.27 1.79
CA ILE A 121 -7.13 5.40 1.98
C ILE A 121 -6.77 6.03 3.33
N GLN A 122 -7.57 6.99 3.80
CA GLN A 122 -7.37 7.60 5.12
C GLN A 122 -7.64 6.58 6.23
N TRP A 123 -8.67 5.74 6.07
CA TRP A 123 -8.95 4.65 7.00
C TRP A 123 -7.80 3.65 7.02
N LEU A 124 -7.31 3.20 5.86
CA LEU A 124 -6.19 2.26 5.79
C LEU A 124 -4.94 2.84 6.46
N LYS A 125 -4.61 4.10 6.18
CA LYS A 125 -3.54 4.83 6.85
C LYS A 125 -3.68 4.79 8.38
N ARG A 126 -4.83 5.21 8.91
CA ARG A 126 -5.09 5.21 10.37
C ARG A 126 -5.00 3.81 10.97
N SER A 127 -5.48 2.79 10.25
CA SER A 127 -5.41 1.39 10.70
C SER A 127 -3.96 0.89 10.83
N TRP A 128 -3.07 1.32 9.93
CA TRP A 128 -1.65 0.99 9.97
C TRP A 128 -0.92 1.77 11.06
N GLU A 129 -1.23 3.05 11.24
CA GLU A 129 -0.67 3.86 12.32
C GLU A 129 -1.07 3.32 13.70
N ALA A 130 -2.30 2.83 13.85
CA ALA A 130 -2.80 2.25 15.10
C ALA A 130 -2.01 1.02 15.56
N ILE A 131 -1.33 0.32 14.63
CA ILE A 131 -0.45 -0.82 14.94
C ILE A 131 1.05 -0.45 14.88
N GLY A 132 1.37 0.84 14.85
CA GLY A 132 2.74 1.35 14.92
C GLY A 132 3.49 1.40 13.59
N ILE A 133 2.81 1.36 12.45
CA ILE A 133 3.43 1.53 11.13
C ILE A 133 3.33 3.01 10.72
N PRO A 134 4.42 3.79 10.75
CA PRO A 134 4.40 5.19 10.36
C PRO A 134 4.17 5.33 8.84
N SER A 135 3.44 6.37 8.43
CA SER A 135 3.14 6.60 7.02
C SER A 135 2.86 8.07 6.71
N GLU A 136 3.08 8.47 5.46
CA GLU A 136 2.71 9.78 4.92
C GLU A 136 1.47 9.65 4.01
N LEU A 137 0.64 10.70 3.95
CA LEU A 137 -0.46 10.80 2.99
C LEU A 137 -0.25 12.01 2.08
N SER A 138 -0.28 11.78 0.78
CA SER A 138 -0.29 12.81 -0.25
C SER A 138 -1.67 12.89 -0.89
N VAL A 139 -2.37 14.01 -0.67
CA VAL A 139 -3.65 14.31 -1.33
C VAL A 139 -3.36 15.26 -2.48
N VAL A 140 -3.71 14.85 -3.70
CA VAL A 140 -3.37 15.61 -4.92
C VAL A 140 -4.52 16.54 -5.30
N PRO A 141 -4.36 17.88 -5.21
CA PRO A 141 -5.45 18.83 -5.43
C PRO A 141 -6.07 18.75 -6.83
N GLY A 142 -7.40 18.80 -6.93
CA GLY A 142 -8.11 18.80 -8.21
C GLY A 142 -8.06 17.49 -9.02
N VAL A 143 -7.34 16.46 -8.55
CA VAL A 143 -7.20 15.18 -9.27
C VAL A 143 -8.27 14.20 -8.80
N GLY A 144 -8.90 13.48 -9.74
CA GLY A 144 -9.86 12.41 -9.47
C GLY A 144 -9.19 11.04 -9.34
N HIS A 145 -9.83 9.99 -9.87
CA HIS A 145 -9.25 8.65 -9.92
C HIS A 145 -8.23 8.48 -11.07
N ASP A 146 -7.13 9.23 -11.02
CA ASP A 146 -6.11 9.26 -12.08
C ASP A 146 -4.70 9.09 -11.48
N GLY A 147 -4.16 7.88 -11.62
CA GLY A 147 -2.85 7.54 -11.06
C GLY A 147 -1.69 8.28 -11.73
N ILE A 148 -1.80 8.59 -13.03
CA ILE A 148 -0.73 9.28 -13.78
C ILE A 148 -0.58 10.72 -13.27
N LYS A 149 -1.70 11.41 -13.07
CA LYS A 149 -1.69 12.77 -12.48
C LYS A 149 -1.24 12.79 -11.02
N CYS A 150 -1.21 11.64 -10.35
CA CYS A 150 -0.69 11.51 -9.00
C CYS A 150 0.80 11.14 -8.94
N LEU A 151 1.48 10.85 -10.07
CA LEU A 151 2.85 10.33 -10.04
C LEU A 151 3.87 11.34 -9.50
N TYR A 152 3.67 12.64 -9.72
CA TYR A 152 4.67 13.64 -9.31
C TYR A 152 4.87 13.65 -7.78
N VAL A 153 3.82 13.44 -6.97
CA VAL A 153 3.97 13.36 -5.50
C VAL A 153 4.65 12.08 -5.05
N LEU A 154 4.58 10.99 -5.84
CA LEU A 154 5.37 9.79 -5.64
C LEU A 154 6.85 10.09 -5.91
N GLU A 155 7.14 10.70 -7.06
CA GLU A 155 8.50 11.01 -7.51
C GLU A 155 9.21 11.95 -6.53
N GLU A 156 8.53 13.00 -6.06
CA GLU A 156 9.05 13.91 -5.02
C GLU A 156 9.30 13.20 -3.68
N TRP A 157 8.39 12.32 -3.26
CA TRP A 157 8.51 11.59 -2.01
C TRP A 157 9.62 10.54 -2.03
N LEU A 158 9.76 9.85 -3.16
CA LEU A 158 10.80 8.85 -3.40
C LEU A 158 12.17 9.50 -3.61
N GLY A 159 12.22 10.61 -4.36
CA GLY A 159 13.45 11.34 -4.64
C GLY A 159 14.17 11.78 -3.37
N ARG A 160 13.44 12.28 -2.36
CA ARG A 160 14.00 12.63 -1.04
C ARG A 160 14.68 11.42 -0.37
N ARG A 161 14.07 10.24 -0.44
CA ARG A 161 14.58 9.01 0.19
C ARG A 161 15.78 8.41 -0.51
N LEU A 162 15.81 8.47 -1.83
CA LEU A 162 16.96 8.02 -2.61
C LEU A 162 18.22 8.85 -2.29
N VAL A 163 18.05 10.16 -2.04
CA VAL A 163 19.13 11.03 -1.60
C VAL A 163 19.60 10.68 -0.19
N ASP A 164 18.66 10.44 0.74
CA ASP A 164 18.98 10.07 2.12
C ASP A 164 19.73 8.72 2.19
N ASP A 165 19.28 7.71 1.43
CA ASP A 165 19.94 6.41 1.36
C ASP A 165 21.37 6.51 0.79
N ALA A 166 21.58 7.38 -0.21
CA ALA A 166 22.90 7.60 -0.80
C ALA A 166 23.85 8.39 0.12
N ALA A 167 23.32 9.25 0.99
CA ALA A 167 24.10 10.04 1.94
C ALA A 167 24.47 9.25 3.21
N GLY A 168 23.75 8.16 3.51
CA GLY A 168 24.01 7.25 4.62
C GLY A 168 24.95 6.07 4.30
N MET A 169 25.39 5.95 3.04
CA MET A 169 26.43 5.02 2.57
C MET A 169 27.82 5.66 2.61
#